data_AF-A0A2C9CBQ6-F1
#
_entry.id   AF-A0A2C9CBQ6-F1
#
_cell.length_a   1.000
_cell.length_b   1.000
_cell.length_c   1.000
_cell.angle_alpha   90.00
_cell.angle_beta   90.00
_cell.angle_gamma   90.00
#
_symmetry.space_group_name_H-M   'P 1'
#
loop_
_entity.id
_entity.type
_entity.pdbx_description
1 polymer ?
#
loop_
_entity_poly.entity_id
_entity_poly.type
_entity_poly.pdbx_seq_one_letter_code
_entity_poly.pdbx_strand_id
1 'polypeptide(L)'
;MLILTRKLGESITIGDEIKITVLEFQGRQVKLGIIAPKDIEIHREEVYEKIQSQNRESSKVSKNELVKVAQKWRHIGEDFRFQEKFIAKREAVEDAD
;
A
#
# COMPACT_ATOMS: atom_id res chain seq x y z
N MET A 1 -14.19 2.61 25.81
CA MET A 1 -14.11 1.19 25.38
C MET A 1 -15.33 0.46 25.92
N LEU A 2 -16.09 -0.22 25.05
CA LEU A 2 -17.21 -1.08 25.44
C LEU A 2 -16.75 -2.55 25.40
N ILE A 3 -17.06 -3.33 26.43
CA ILE A 3 -16.62 -4.73 26.55
C ILE A 3 -17.83 -5.65 26.50
N LEU A 4 -17.81 -6.61 25.57
CA LEU A 4 -18.88 -7.59 25.39
C LEU A 4 -18.26 -8.99 25.26
N THR A 5 -18.80 -9.95 26.00
CA THR A 5 -18.41 -11.36 25.90
C THR A 5 -19.36 -12.09 24.96
N ARG A 6 -18.82 -12.78 23.94
CA ARG A 6 -19.57 -13.59 22.97
C ARG A 6 -19.10 -15.04 23.01
N LYS A 7 -20.04 -15.97 22.85
CA LYS A 7 -19.77 -17.39 22.61
C LYS A 7 -19.55 -17.64 21.11
N LEU A 8 -19.06 -18.84 20.78
CA LEU A 8 -18.90 -19.29 19.40
C LEU A 8 -20.26 -19.26 18.67
N GLY A 9 -20.29 -18.66 17.48
CA GLY A 9 -21.50 -18.42 16.70
C GLY A 9 -22.27 -17.15 17.07
N GLU A 10 -22.00 -16.52 18.22
CA GLU A 10 -22.66 -15.27 18.57
C GLU A 10 -22.03 -14.08 17.83
N SER A 11 -22.84 -13.02 17.66
CA SER A 11 -22.44 -11.83 16.92
C SER A 11 -22.67 -10.55 17.72
N ILE A 12 -21.93 -9.51 17.33
CA ILE A 12 -22.08 -8.11 17.76
C ILE A 12 -22.41 -7.31 16.52
N THR A 13 -23.44 -6.47 16.60
CA THR A 13 -23.81 -5.54 15.53
C THR A 13 -23.42 -4.13 15.93
N ILE A 14 -22.84 -3.35 15.01
CA ILE A 14 -22.49 -1.94 15.19
C ILE A 14 -23.27 -1.14 14.15
N GLY A 15 -24.20 -0.29 14.61
CA GLY A 15 -25.18 0.34 13.73
C GLY A 15 -26.05 -0.70 13.02
N ASP A 16 -26.39 -0.42 11.76
CA ASP A 16 -27.23 -1.31 10.95
C ASP A 16 -26.44 -2.13 9.91
N GLU A 17 -25.18 -1.75 9.66
CA GLU A 17 -24.43 -2.23 8.50
C GLU A 17 -23.22 -3.10 8.85
N ILE A 18 -22.73 -3.05 10.10
CA ILE A 18 -21.55 -3.80 10.53
C ILE A 18 -21.94 -4.94 11.47
N LYS A 19 -21.49 -6.15 11.17
CA LYS A 19 -21.69 -7.34 11.99
C LYS A 19 -20.38 -8.09 12.20
N ILE A 20 -20.05 -8.37 13.45
CA ILE A 20 -18.87 -9.13 13.88
C ILE A 20 -19.35 -10.44 14.48
N THR A 21 -18.88 -11.57 13.96
CA THR A 21 -19.27 -12.92 14.40
C THR A 21 -18.05 -13.68 14.89
N VAL A 22 -18.17 -14.33 16.04
CA VAL A 22 -17.14 -15.25 16.54
C VAL A 22 -17.29 -16.58 15.83
N LEU A 23 -16.40 -16.89 14.89
CA LEU A 23 -16.47 -18.11 14.09
C LEU A 23 -15.81 -19.29 14.80
N GLU A 24 -14.65 -19.06 15.40
CA GLU A 24 -13.85 -20.12 16.02
C GLU A 24 -12.97 -19.56 17.12
N PHE A 25 -12.70 -20.38 18.14
CA PHE A 25 -11.71 -20.07 19.18
C PHE A 25 -10.78 -21.27 19.33
N GLN A 26 -9.49 -21.07 19.06
CA GLN A 26 -8.47 -22.11 19.20
C GLN A 26 -7.30 -21.59 20.03
N GLY A 27 -7.19 -22.11 21.26
CA GLY A 27 -6.11 -21.77 22.17
C GLY A 27 -6.10 -20.28 22.55
N ARG A 28 -5.24 -19.50 21.86
CA ARG A 28 -5.10 -18.04 22.06
C ARG A 28 -5.56 -17.23 20.85
N GLN A 29 -6.03 -17.88 19.79
CA GLN A 29 -6.46 -17.23 18.56
C GLN A 29 -7.97 -17.33 18.40
N VAL A 30 -8.55 -16.27 17.85
CA VAL A 30 -9.99 -16.18 17.57
C VAL A 30 -10.16 -15.88 16.09
N LYS A 31 -11.00 -16.65 15.42
CA LYS A 31 -11.43 -16.34 14.05
C LYS A 31 -12.67 -15.46 14.14
N LEU A 32 -12.56 -14.23 13.68
CA LEU A 32 -13.66 -13.28 13.60
C LEU A 32 -14.12 -13.15 12.14
N GLY A 33 -15.42 -13.30 11.92
CA GLY A 33 -16.07 -12.89 10.68
C GLY A 33 -16.53 -11.45 10.82
N ILE A 34 -16.20 -10.59 9.86
CA ILE A 34 -16.64 -9.20 9.86
C ILE A 34 -17.38 -8.96 8.54
N ILE A 35 -18.61 -8.50 8.63
CA ILE A 35 -19.43 -8.07 7.50
C ILE A 35 -19.60 -6.56 7.66
N ALA A 36 -19.27 -5.81 6.63
CA ALA A 36 -19.47 -4.37 6.53
C ALA A 36 -19.73 -4.02 5.05
N PRO A 37 -20.34 -2.87 4.77
CA PRO A 37 -20.52 -2.39 3.41
C PRO A 37 -19.16 -1.99 2.79
N LYS A 38 -19.10 -1.90 1.46
CA LYS A 38 -17.83 -1.79 0.71
C LYS A 38 -17.09 -0.46 0.91
N ASP A 39 -17.81 0.57 1.31
CA ASP A 39 -17.28 1.89 1.64
C ASP A 39 -16.52 1.91 2.98
N ILE A 40 -16.74 0.90 3.84
CA ILE A 40 -16.05 0.78 5.12
C ILE A 40 -14.90 -0.21 4.98
N GLU A 41 -13.67 0.32 5.02
CA GLU A 41 -12.48 -0.52 5.01
C GLU A 41 -12.27 -1.23 6.35
N ILE A 42 -11.89 -2.50 6.30
CA ILE A 42 -11.56 -3.31 7.46
C ILE A 42 -10.10 -3.71 7.37
N HIS A 43 -9.30 -3.27 8.33
CA HIS A 43 -7.87 -3.57 8.41
C HIS A 43 -7.55 -4.29 9.72
N ARG A 44 -6.42 -4.99 9.76
CA ARG A 44 -5.82 -5.40 11.03
C ARG A 44 -5.14 -4.19 11.66
N GLU A 45 -5.18 -4.08 12.97
CA GLU A 45 -4.67 -2.91 13.70
C GLU A 45 -3.21 -2.62 13.35
N GLU A 46 -2.34 -3.63 13.39
CA GLU A 46 -0.92 -3.48 13.13
C GLU A 46 -0.61 -3.01 11.69
N VAL A 47 -1.47 -3.38 10.74
CA VAL A 47 -1.35 -2.94 9.35
C VAL A 47 -1.82 -1.50 9.22
N TYR A 48 -2.94 -1.16 9.86
CA TYR A 48 -3.48 0.19 9.86
C TYR A 48 -2.52 1.22 10.48
N GLU A 49 -1.94 0.90 11.64
CA GLU A 49 -0.94 1.75 12.30
C GLU A 49 0.28 1.97 11.42
N LYS A 50 0.74 0.93 10.71
CA LYS A 50 1.88 1.03 9.81
C LYS A 50 1.58 1.90 8.59
N ILE A 51 0.40 1.77 7.99
CA ILE A 51 -0.02 2.64 6.88
C ILE A 51 -0.09 4.10 7.34
N GLN A 52 -0.69 4.35 8.51
CA GLN A 52 -0.78 5.70 9.08
C GLN A 52 0.59 6.32 9.34
N SER A 53 1.52 5.55 9.93
CA SER A 53 2.86 6.05 10.22
C SER A 53 3.62 6.38 8.94
N GLN A 54 3.60 5.49 7.94
CA GLN A 54 4.25 5.72 6.65
C GLN A 54 3.67 6.91 5.89
N ASN A 55 2.34 7.08 5.91
CA ASN A 55 1.68 8.24 5.30
C ASN A 55 2.12 9.55 5.97
N ARG A 56 2.24 9.54 7.31
CA ARG A 56 2.70 10.70 8.08
C ARG A 56 4.18 11.00 7.87
N GLU A 57 5.01 10.00 7.65
CA GLU A 57 6.42 10.22 7.29
C GLU A 57 6.55 10.76 5.88
N SER A 58 5.78 10.21 4.93
CA SER A 58 5.79 10.63 3.53
C SER A 58 5.34 12.09 3.35
N SER A 59 4.45 12.60 4.21
CA SER A 59 3.99 13.99 4.14
C SER A 59 5.01 15.02 4.66
N LYS A 60 6.10 14.58 5.30
CA LYS A 60 7.16 15.47 5.84
C LYS A 60 8.27 15.80 4.84
N VAL A 61 8.20 15.28 3.62
CA VAL A 61 9.25 15.46 2.61
C VAL A 61 9.41 16.95 2.27
N SER A 62 10.64 17.45 2.38
CA SER A 62 10.93 18.86 2.13
C SER A 62 10.96 19.19 0.63
N LYS A 63 10.65 20.45 0.27
CA LYS A 63 10.71 20.92 -1.12
C LYS A 63 12.09 20.68 -1.77
N ASN A 64 13.17 20.83 -1.00
CA ASN A 64 14.52 20.59 -1.48
C ASN A 64 14.78 19.11 -1.83
N GLU A 65 14.19 18.18 -1.09
CA GLU A 65 14.28 16.75 -1.42
C GLU A 65 13.51 16.39 -2.68
N LEU A 66 12.32 16.97 -2.86
CA LEU A 66 11.54 16.80 -4.10
C LEU A 66 12.30 17.30 -5.32
N VAL A 67 12.97 18.45 -5.22
CA VAL A 67 13.80 19.01 -6.31
C VAL A 67 14.97 18.09 -6.64
N LYS A 68 15.66 17.54 -5.64
CA LYS A 68 16.76 16.58 -5.85
C LYS A 68 16.29 15.31 -6.56
N VAL A 69 15.13 14.77 -6.16
CA VAL A 69 14.55 13.59 -6.83
C VAL A 69 14.19 13.90 -8.28
N ALA A 70 13.55 15.05 -8.54
CA ALA A 70 13.19 15.46 -9.89
C ALA A 70 14.41 15.64 -10.81
N GLN A 71 15.51 16.22 -10.29
CA GLN A 71 16.78 16.35 -11.02
C GLN A 71 17.38 14.98 -11.33
N LYS A 72 17.40 14.07 -10.35
CA LYS A 72 17.92 12.72 -10.52
C LYS A 72 17.12 11.92 -11.56
N TRP A 73 15.79 12.03 -11.56
CA TRP A 73 14.93 11.40 -12.57
C TRP A 73 15.15 11.96 -13.97
N ARG A 74 15.39 13.26 -14.12
CA ARG A 74 15.67 13.86 -15.43
C ARG A 74 16.97 13.33 -16.03
N HIS A 75 18.03 13.20 -15.21
CA HIS A 75 19.30 12.63 -15.68
C HIS A 75 19.21 11.15 -16.05
N ILE A 76 18.43 10.37 -15.30
CA ILE A 76 18.16 8.97 -15.69
C ILE A 76 17.47 8.91 -17.05
N GLY A 77 16.50 9.79 -17.33
CA GLY A 77 15.84 9.86 -18.65
C GLY A 77 16.76 10.33 -19.79
N GLU A 78 17.76 11.15 -19.50
CA GLU A 78 18.77 11.59 -20.48
C GLU A 78 19.79 10.48 -20.79
N ASP A 79 20.18 9.69 -19.79
CA ASP A 79 21.09 8.53 -19.95
C ASP A 79 20.49 7.45 -20.87
N PHE A 80 19.19 7.17 -20.76
CA PHE A 80 18.51 6.22 -21.66
C PHE A 80 18.41 6.72 -23.11
N ARG A 81 18.19 8.03 -23.33
CA ARG A 81 18.19 8.62 -24.69
C ARG A 81 19.58 8.63 -25.33
N PHE A 82 20.63 8.63 -24.52
CA PHE A 82 22.01 8.54 -25.01
C PHE A 82 22.34 7.13 -25.52
N GLN A 83 21.84 6.09 -24.86
CA GLN A 83 22.02 4.69 -25.30
C GLN A 83 21.32 4.40 -26.64
N GLU A 84 20.08 4.88 -26.84
CA GLU A 84 19.37 4.69 -28.12
C GLU A 84 20.10 5.35 -29.29
N LYS A 85 20.64 6.56 -29.11
CA LYS A 85 21.42 7.25 -30.14
C LYS A 85 22.74 6.54 -30.47
N PHE A 86 23.33 5.84 -29.50
CA PHE A 86 24.54 5.05 -29.72
C PHE A 86 24.27 3.74 -30.47
N ILE A 87 23.15 3.06 -30.19
CA ILE A 87 22.73 1.85 -30.89
C ILE A 87 22.38 2.17 -32.36
N ALA A 88 21.57 3.20 -32.59
CA ALA A 88 21.18 3.62 -33.95
C ALA A 88 22.37 4.07 -34.81
N LYS A 89 23.42 4.64 -34.20
CA LYS A 89 24.64 5.03 -34.91
C LYS A 89 25.56 3.84 -35.22
N ARG A 90 25.39 2.71 -34.53
CA ARG A 90 26.20 1.50 -34.76
C ARG A 90 25.62 0.63 -35.88
N GLU A 91 24.29 0.47 -35.94
CA GLU A 91 23.60 -0.22 -37.05
C GLU A 91 23.82 0.49 -38.40
N ALA A 92 23.77 1.82 -38.43
CA ALA A 92 23.99 2.59 -39.66
C ALA A 92 25.42 2.51 -40.24
N VAL A 93 26.38 1.93 -39.50
CA VAL A 93 27.76 1.70 -39.96
C VAL A 93 27.95 0.26 -40.45
N GLU A 94 27.13 -0.70 -40.01
CA GLU A 94 27.16 -2.09 -40.48
C GLU A 94 26.45 -2.30 -41.83
N ASP A 95 25.49 -1.44 -42.20
CA ASP A 95 24.79 -1.51 -43.50
C ASP A 95 25.52 -0.81 -44.66
N ALA A 96 26.73 -0.27 -44.42
CA ALA A 96 27.48 0.56 -45.38
C ALA A 96 28.68 -0.13 -46.06
N ASP A 97 28.90 -1.43 -45.79
CA ASP A 97 29.94 -2.27 -46.43
C ASP A 97 29.33 -3.43 -47.26
#